data_AF-A0A932PHU8-F1
#
_entry.id   AF-A0A932PHU8-F1
#
_cell.length_a   1.000
_cell.length_b   1.000
_cell.length_c   1.000
_cell.angle_alpha   90.00
_cell.angle_beta   90.00
_cell.angle_gamma   90.00
#
_symmetry.space_group_name_H-M   'P 1'
#
loop_
_entity.id
_entity.type
_entity.pdbx_description
1 polymer ?
#
loop_
_entity_poly.entity_id
_entity_poly.type
_entity_poly.pdbx_seq_one_letter_code
_entity_poly.pdbx_strand_id
1 'polypeptide(L)'
;MPISIATLPVVALDYANRGPGLHIGLTKLQALLNAARGREGYLVVNVTVTGAVVPIVVARSDLYVIGFKCAGNWFRFDDADWPFSETATKLGYEGQYSNLGGLSGNLTAGAIDGIAKLADISQRSQWKESLRTLLVVVSECARLIPVHMQILGLLNGLIPTVPLAPLAEYIQNWDKASKGKDMMRQVGPNLRVGFRDPTILKR
;
A
#
# COMPACT_ATOMS: atom_id res chain seq x y z
N MET A 1 -21.78 8.26 15.29
CA MET A 1 -22.21 8.80 13.97
C MET A 1 -21.23 8.27 12.93
N PRO A 2 -21.69 7.82 11.75
CA PRO A 2 -20.81 7.38 10.68
C PRO A 2 -19.91 8.53 10.20
N ILE A 3 -18.68 8.22 9.80
CA ILE A 3 -17.66 9.19 9.39
C ILE A 3 -17.87 9.53 7.90
N SER A 4 -17.84 10.80 7.50
CA SER A 4 -17.84 11.16 6.08
C SER A 4 -16.42 11.11 5.52
N ILE A 5 -16.24 10.39 4.40
CA ILE A 5 -14.93 10.25 3.73
C ILE A 5 -14.39 11.61 3.26
N ALA A 6 -15.28 12.52 2.86
CA ALA A 6 -14.90 13.87 2.42
C ALA A 6 -14.22 14.71 3.51
N THR A 7 -14.38 14.33 4.79
CA THR A 7 -13.75 15.01 5.93
C THR A 7 -12.40 14.43 6.32
N LEU A 8 -12.01 13.30 5.73
CA LEU A 8 -10.74 12.64 6.04
C LEU A 8 -9.57 13.45 5.47
N PRO A 9 -8.41 13.45 6.16
CA PRO A 9 -7.21 14.04 5.59
C PRO A 9 -6.81 13.26 4.33
N VAL A 10 -6.26 13.98 3.35
CA VAL A 10 -5.90 13.44 2.04
C VAL A 10 -4.39 13.54 1.82
N VAL A 11 -3.77 12.45 1.37
CA VAL A 11 -2.38 12.41 0.90
C VAL A 11 -2.36 11.89 -0.53
N ALA A 12 -1.46 12.41 -1.37
CA ALA A 12 -1.24 11.88 -2.71
C ALA A 12 0.07 11.09 -2.76
N LEU A 13 0.04 9.89 -3.33
CA LEU A 13 1.23 9.12 -3.72
C LEU A 13 1.26 9.09 -5.24
N ASP A 14 2.18 9.86 -5.82
CA ASP A 14 2.25 10.09 -7.27
C ASP A 14 3.35 9.25 -7.93
N TYR A 15 2.95 8.08 -8.43
CA TYR A 15 3.80 7.17 -9.19
C TYR A 15 3.97 7.59 -10.64
N ALA A 16 3.06 8.37 -11.20
CA ALA A 16 3.20 8.92 -12.56
C ALA A 16 4.40 9.89 -12.63
N ASN A 17 4.67 10.61 -11.53
CA ASN A 17 5.89 11.40 -11.33
C ASN A 17 7.04 10.62 -10.67
N ARG A 18 7.00 9.28 -10.74
CA ARG A 18 8.08 8.35 -10.36
C ARG A 18 8.61 8.57 -8.94
N GLY A 19 9.93 8.42 -8.73
CA GLY A 19 10.58 8.51 -7.43
C GLY A 19 10.32 9.83 -6.68
N PRO A 20 10.43 11.01 -7.32
CA PRO A 20 10.14 12.28 -6.67
C PRO A 20 8.69 12.41 -6.17
N GLY A 21 7.72 12.04 -7.01
CA GLY A 21 6.29 12.08 -6.63
C GLY A 21 5.98 11.16 -5.46
N LEU A 22 6.53 9.94 -5.48
CA LEU A 22 6.41 9.00 -4.37
C LEU A 22 7.05 9.54 -3.08
N HIS A 23 8.28 10.06 -3.16
CA HIS A 23 9.03 10.51 -1.98
C HIS A 23 8.33 11.68 -1.26
N ILE A 24 7.82 12.66 -2.01
CA ILE A 24 7.06 13.79 -1.47
C ILE A 24 5.79 13.28 -0.76
N GLY A 25 5.06 12.38 -1.42
CA GLY A 25 3.84 11.78 -0.87
C GLY A 25 4.07 11.00 0.41
N LEU A 26 5.09 10.15 0.43
CA LEU A 26 5.46 9.35 1.60
C LEU A 26 5.95 10.22 2.76
N THR A 27 6.71 11.28 2.49
CA THR A 27 7.13 12.23 3.52
C THR A 27 5.93 12.91 4.17
N LYS A 28 4.93 13.33 3.37
CA LYS A 28 3.67 13.89 3.90
C LYS A 28 2.87 12.88 4.70
N LEU A 29 2.78 11.63 4.23
CA LEU A 29 2.12 10.55 4.94
C LEU A 29 2.78 10.31 6.31
N GLN A 30 4.11 10.20 6.34
CA GLN A 30 4.86 10.02 7.58
C GLN A 30 4.68 11.18 8.55
N ALA A 31 4.75 12.42 8.07
CA ALA A 31 4.51 13.61 8.90
C ALA A 31 3.11 13.59 9.52
N LEU A 32 2.08 13.21 8.75
CA LEU A 32 0.72 13.06 9.24
C LEU A 32 0.60 11.97 10.32
N LEU A 33 1.22 10.81 10.10
CA LEU A 33 1.15 9.68 11.03
C LEU A 33 1.96 9.90 12.32
N ASN A 34 2.98 10.77 12.28
CA ASN A 34 3.81 11.13 13.43
C ASN A 34 3.23 12.30 14.25
N ALA A 35 2.20 12.99 13.75
CA ALA A 35 1.52 14.04 14.51
C ALA A 35 0.76 13.47 15.73
N ALA A 36 0.39 14.34 16.68
CA ALA A 36 -0.46 13.94 17.81
C ALA A 36 -1.79 13.34 17.31
N ARG A 37 -2.13 12.13 17.75
CA ARG A 37 -3.26 11.32 17.23
C ARG A 37 -3.18 10.99 15.73
N GLY A 38 -2.00 11.09 15.12
CA GLY A 38 -1.76 10.79 13.71
C GLY A 38 -2.09 9.35 13.32
N ARG A 39 -2.10 8.43 14.28
CA ARG A 39 -2.38 6.98 14.10
C ARG A 39 -3.84 6.57 14.32
N GLU A 40 -4.72 7.46 14.76
CA GLU A 40 -6.12 7.09 15.09
C GLU A 40 -7.04 7.27 13.87
N GLY A 41 -8.00 6.39 13.59
CA GLY A 41 -8.96 6.64 12.50
C GLY A 41 -8.38 6.45 11.08
N TYR A 42 -8.81 7.27 10.12
CA TYR A 42 -8.67 6.98 8.68
C TYR A 42 -8.11 8.16 7.89
N LEU A 43 -7.59 7.88 6.70
CA LEU A 43 -7.19 8.88 5.71
C LEU A 43 -7.53 8.40 4.29
N VAL A 44 -7.61 9.34 3.37
CA VAL A 44 -7.66 9.04 1.93
C VAL A 44 -6.26 9.14 1.35
N VAL A 45 -5.83 8.11 0.62
CA VAL A 45 -4.66 8.20 -0.26
C VAL A 45 -5.14 8.27 -1.70
N ASN A 46 -4.77 9.32 -2.41
CA ASN A 46 -4.92 9.37 -3.86
C ASN A 46 -3.67 8.74 -4.49
N VAL A 47 -3.84 7.55 -5.05
CA VAL A 47 -2.77 6.85 -5.76
C VAL A 47 -2.82 7.27 -7.22
N THR A 48 -1.89 8.13 -7.63
CA THR A 48 -1.78 8.59 -9.01
C THR A 48 -0.81 7.68 -9.77
N VAL A 49 -1.28 7.09 -10.85
CA VAL A 49 -0.48 6.25 -11.77
C VAL A 49 -0.73 6.74 -13.21
N THR A 50 -0.01 6.20 -14.18
CA THR A 50 -0.23 6.58 -15.58
C THR A 50 -1.68 6.29 -15.98
N GLY A 51 -2.42 7.34 -16.35
CA GLY A 51 -3.79 7.25 -16.86
C GLY A 51 -4.90 7.20 -15.80
N ALA A 52 -4.61 7.22 -14.50
CA ALA A 52 -5.65 7.21 -13.46
C ALA A 52 -5.21 7.80 -12.12
N VAL A 53 -6.19 8.29 -11.37
CA VAL A 53 -6.07 8.53 -9.92
C VAL A 53 -7.05 7.58 -9.23
N VAL A 54 -6.54 6.75 -8.33
CA VAL A 54 -7.34 5.78 -7.56
C VAL A 54 -7.37 6.23 -6.10
N PRO A 55 -8.47 6.86 -5.64
CA PRO A 55 -8.66 7.15 -4.23
C PRO A 55 -8.85 5.85 -3.44
N ILE A 56 -8.11 5.69 -2.36
CA ILE A 56 -8.26 4.59 -1.41
C ILE A 56 -8.45 5.13 0.00
N VAL A 57 -9.15 4.37 0.83
CA VAL A 57 -9.26 4.65 2.26
C VAL A 57 -8.35 3.71 3.02
N VAL A 58 -7.58 4.27 3.95
CA VAL A 58 -6.56 3.55 4.72
C VAL A 58 -6.76 3.81 6.22
N ALA A 59 -6.68 2.75 7.02
CA ALA A 59 -6.62 2.86 8.47
C ALA A 59 -5.25 3.41 8.89
N ARG A 60 -5.22 4.47 9.72
CA ARG A 60 -3.96 5.12 10.12
C ARG A 60 -3.16 4.32 11.15
N SER A 61 -3.82 3.42 11.87
CA SER A 61 -3.21 2.61 12.94
C SER A 61 -2.14 1.70 12.39
N ASP A 62 -2.44 1.04 11.27
CA ASP A 62 -1.56 0.05 10.69
C ASP A 62 -1.38 0.17 9.18
N LEU A 63 -1.96 1.18 8.54
CA LEU A 63 -1.97 1.36 7.09
C LEU A 63 -2.69 0.26 6.31
N TYR A 64 -3.66 -0.43 6.93
CA TYR A 64 -4.50 -1.36 6.19
C TYR A 64 -5.41 -0.61 5.21
N VAL A 65 -5.38 -1.00 3.93
CA VAL A 65 -6.27 -0.45 2.90
C VAL A 65 -7.63 -1.11 3.03
N ILE A 66 -8.66 -0.30 3.26
CA ILE A 66 -10.03 -0.75 3.54
C ILE A 66 -10.82 -0.91 2.25
N GLY A 67 -10.62 0.04 1.33
CA GLY A 67 -11.36 0.10 0.09
C GLY A 67 -10.83 1.16 -0.86
N PHE A 68 -11.37 1.16 -2.07
CA PHE A 68 -11.00 2.08 -3.15
C PHE A 68 -12.22 2.57 -3.90
N LYS A 69 -12.07 3.69 -4.60
CA LYS A 69 -13.12 4.29 -5.42
C LYS A 69 -12.94 3.92 -6.89
N CYS A 70 -14.00 3.40 -7.50
CA CYS A 70 -14.07 3.06 -8.93
C CYS A 70 -15.35 3.64 -9.52
N ALA A 71 -15.24 4.40 -10.62
CA ALA A 71 -16.38 4.99 -11.32
C ALA A 71 -17.44 5.63 -10.38
N GLY A 72 -16.97 6.41 -9.38
CA GLY A 72 -17.84 7.09 -8.42
C GLY A 72 -18.27 6.25 -7.21
N ASN A 73 -18.15 4.93 -7.27
CA ASN A 73 -18.58 4.00 -6.22
C ASN A 73 -17.43 3.52 -5.35
N TRP A 74 -17.67 3.32 -4.06
CA TRP A 74 -16.70 2.69 -3.16
C TRP A 74 -16.82 1.18 -3.20
N PHE A 75 -15.67 0.52 -3.22
CA PHE A 75 -15.53 -0.91 -3.07
C PHE A 75 -14.63 -1.19 -1.87
N ARG A 76 -14.94 -2.23 -1.11
CA ARG A 76 -14.19 -2.61 0.10
C ARG A 76 -13.91 -4.09 0.16
N PHE A 77 -12.84 -4.45 0.85
CA PHE A 77 -12.60 -5.84 1.20
C PHE A 77 -13.67 -6.35 2.16
N ASP A 78 -13.91 -7.67 2.12
CA ASP A 78 -14.99 -8.30 2.87
C ASP A 78 -14.71 -8.36 4.38
N ASP A 79 -13.42 -8.46 4.75
CA ASP A 79 -12.89 -8.48 6.12
C ASP A 79 -12.74 -7.08 6.74
N ALA A 80 -12.84 -6.03 5.92
CA ALA A 80 -12.63 -4.67 6.40
C ALA A 80 -13.90 -4.07 7.00
N ASP A 81 -13.79 -3.49 8.20
CA ASP A 81 -14.86 -2.68 8.78
C ASP A 81 -15.08 -1.40 7.95
N TRP A 82 -16.33 -1.01 7.78
CA TRP A 82 -16.71 0.18 6.99
C TRP A 82 -17.50 1.19 7.83
N PRO A 83 -16.82 2.04 8.61
CA PRO A 83 -17.47 2.98 9.54
C PRO A 83 -17.95 4.27 8.85
N PHE A 84 -18.02 4.30 7.52
CA PHE A 84 -18.29 5.51 6.75
C PHE A 84 -19.77 5.65 6.39
N SER A 85 -20.20 6.90 6.17
CA SER A 85 -21.57 7.21 5.74
C SER A 85 -21.85 6.82 4.29
N GLU A 86 -20.82 6.85 3.46
CA GLU A 86 -20.85 6.48 2.05
C GLU A 86 -21.03 4.96 1.94
N THR A 87 -21.89 4.50 1.04
CA THR A 87 -22.07 3.06 0.80
C THR A 87 -20.87 2.48 0.06
N ALA A 88 -20.43 1.28 0.46
CA ALA A 88 -19.41 0.53 -0.25
C ALA A 88 -19.84 -0.90 -0.57
N THR A 89 -19.54 -1.32 -1.79
CA THR A 89 -19.81 -2.66 -2.28
C THR A 89 -18.69 -3.61 -1.86
N LYS A 90 -19.05 -4.76 -1.30
CA LYS A 90 -18.09 -5.83 -0.98
C LYS A 90 -17.48 -6.42 -2.24
N LEU A 91 -16.18 -6.70 -2.21
CA LEU A 91 -15.45 -7.26 -3.34
C LEU A 91 -15.74 -8.76 -3.55
N GLY A 92 -16.13 -9.46 -2.48
CA GLY A 92 -16.28 -10.92 -2.43
C GLY A 92 -14.98 -11.65 -2.06
N TYR A 93 -13.98 -10.92 -1.56
CA TYR A 93 -12.71 -11.46 -1.07
C TYR A 93 -12.05 -10.50 -0.09
N GLU A 94 -11.16 -11.04 0.74
CA GLU A 94 -10.45 -10.31 1.79
C GLU A 94 -9.16 -9.65 1.27
N GLY A 95 -8.63 -8.69 2.02
CA GLY A 95 -7.40 -7.94 1.69
C GLY A 95 -6.08 -8.70 1.91
N GLN A 96 -6.12 -9.96 2.33
CA GLN A 96 -4.92 -10.76 2.56
C GLN A 96 -4.24 -11.15 1.23
N TYR A 97 -2.90 -11.12 1.19
CA TYR A 97 -2.14 -11.44 -0.02
C TYR A 97 -2.45 -12.83 -0.61
N SER A 98 -2.74 -13.83 0.22
CA SER A 98 -3.18 -15.17 -0.22
C SER A 98 -4.42 -15.12 -1.12
N ASN A 99 -5.35 -14.19 -0.84
CA ASN A 99 -6.58 -14.01 -1.61
C ASN A 99 -6.38 -13.18 -2.90
N LEU A 100 -5.24 -12.49 -3.01
CA LEU A 100 -4.86 -11.60 -4.10
C LEU A 100 -3.76 -12.17 -5.01
N GLY A 101 -3.48 -13.48 -4.92
CA GLY A 101 -2.50 -14.17 -5.77
C GLY A 101 -1.09 -14.30 -5.16
N GLY A 102 -0.92 -13.97 -3.88
CA GLY A 102 0.31 -14.17 -3.12
C GLY A 102 1.44 -13.18 -3.43
N LEU A 103 2.49 -13.23 -2.62
CA LEU A 103 3.70 -12.40 -2.76
C LEU A 103 4.81 -13.17 -3.51
N SER A 104 4.50 -13.63 -4.72
CA SER A 104 5.43 -14.33 -5.60
C SER A 104 5.59 -13.60 -6.94
N GLY A 105 6.65 -13.93 -7.67
CA GLY A 105 6.98 -13.29 -8.94
C GLY A 105 7.66 -11.94 -8.79
N ASN A 106 7.56 -11.13 -9.84
CA ASN A 106 8.26 -9.87 -9.98
C ASN A 106 7.26 -8.72 -10.15
N LEU A 107 7.48 -7.64 -9.41
CA LEU A 107 6.83 -6.37 -9.62
C LEU A 107 7.62 -5.55 -10.65
N THR A 108 6.93 -5.01 -11.65
CA THR A 108 7.50 -4.16 -12.71
C THR A 108 6.88 -2.77 -12.67
N ALA A 109 7.48 -1.79 -13.35
CA ALA A 109 6.86 -0.47 -13.49
C ALA A 109 5.48 -0.55 -14.15
N GLY A 110 5.32 -1.42 -15.16
CA GLY A 110 4.03 -1.67 -15.81
C GLY A 110 2.97 -2.29 -14.88
N ALA A 111 3.39 -3.06 -13.87
CA ALA A 111 2.46 -3.55 -12.86
C ALA A 111 1.94 -2.42 -11.95
N ILE A 112 2.76 -1.40 -11.67
CA ILE A 112 2.34 -0.18 -10.95
C ILE A 112 1.33 0.60 -11.81
N ASP A 113 1.61 0.80 -13.10
CA ASP A 113 0.64 1.42 -14.02
C ASP A 113 -0.66 0.60 -14.11
N GLY A 114 -0.56 -0.73 -13.97
CA GLY A 114 -1.69 -1.65 -13.88
C GLY A 114 -2.67 -1.36 -12.74
N ILE A 115 -2.32 -0.54 -11.74
CA ILE A 115 -3.25 -0.04 -10.72
C ILE A 115 -4.40 0.76 -11.37
N ALA A 116 -4.18 1.40 -12.52
CA ALA A 116 -5.20 2.17 -13.24
C ALA A 116 -6.45 1.34 -13.57
N LYS A 117 -6.31 0.01 -13.68
CA LYS A 117 -7.43 -0.93 -13.88
C LYS A 117 -8.46 -0.87 -12.74
N LEU A 118 -8.09 -0.43 -11.53
CA LEU A 118 -9.03 -0.24 -10.44
C LEU A 118 -10.00 0.92 -10.69
N ALA A 119 -9.65 1.88 -11.55
CA ALA A 119 -10.53 2.99 -11.89
C ALA A 119 -11.63 2.61 -12.90
N ASP A 120 -11.55 1.43 -13.52
CA ASP A 120 -12.49 0.95 -14.55
C ASP A 120 -13.14 -0.38 -14.12
N ILE A 121 -14.47 -0.35 -14.00
CA ILE A 121 -15.28 -1.51 -13.61
C ILE A 121 -15.21 -2.65 -14.65
N SER A 122 -14.94 -2.34 -15.93
CA SER A 122 -14.78 -3.34 -16.98
C SER A 122 -13.58 -4.26 -16.72
N GLN A 123 -12.60 -3.79 -15.94
CA GLN A 123 -11.37 -4.50 -15.61
C GLN A 123 -11.48 -5.35 -14.32
N ARG A 124 -12.69 -5.56 -13.80
CA ARG A 124 -12.90 -6.24 -12.50
C ARG A 124 -12.21 -7.61 -12.38
N SER A 125 -12.08 -8.35 -13.48
CA SER A 125 -11.39 -9.65 -13.50
C SER A 125 -9.90 -9.54 -13.15
N GLN A 126 -9.28 -8.38 -13.36
CA GLN A 126 -7.86 -8.11 -13.13
C GLN A 126 -7.60 -7.37 -11.80
N TRP A 127 -8.64 -7.01 -11.06
CA TRP A 127 -8.51 -6.20 -9.85
C TRP A 127 -7.66 -6.84 -8.76
N LYS A 128 -7.67 -8.17 -8.61
CA LYS A 128 -6.86 -8.84 -7.58
C LYS A 128 -5.37 -8.55 -7.72
N GLU A 129 -4.85 -8.60 -8.96
CA GLU A 129 -3.45 -8.30 -9.23
C GLU A 129 -3.14 -6.81 -8.99
N SER A 130 -4.00 -5.91 -9.47
CA SER A 130 -3.86 -4.47 -9.26
C SER A 130 -3.94 -4.09 -7.77
N LEU A 131 -4.83 -4.73 -7.00
CA LEU A 131 -4.95 -4.56 -5.56
C LEU A 131 -3.71 -5.07 -4.85
N ARG A 132 -3.20 -6.27 -5.18
CA ARG A 132 -1.94 -6.77 -4.63
C ARG A 132 -0.82 -5.74 -4.82
N THR A 133 -0.65 -5.24 -6.04
CA THR A 133 0.37 -4.23 -6.36
C THR A 133 0.14 -2.96 -5.54
N LEU A 134 -1.10 -2.46 -5.49
CA LEU A 134 -1.48 -1.29 -4.70
C LEU A 134 -1.12 -1.47 -3.21
N LEU A 135 -1.41 -2.62 -2.61
CA LEU A 135 -1.09 -2.89 -1.21
C LEU A 135 0.42 -2.81 -0.95
N VAL A 136 1.24 -3.41 -1.84
CA VAL A 136 2.71 -3.38 -1.74
C VAL A 136 3.23 -1.94 -1.87
N VAL A 137 2.80 -1.20 -2.89
CA VAL A 137 3.36 0.13 -3.14
C VAL A 137 2.83 1.18 -2.18
N VAL A 138 1.63 1.04 -1.63
CA VAL A 138 1.11 1.99 -0.63
C VAL A 138 1.52 1.58 0.77
N SER A 139 1.01 0.43 1.24
CA SER A 139 1.09 0.05 2.66
C SER A 139 2.50 -0.38 3.01
N GLU A 140 3.06 -1.30 2.23
CA GLU A 140 4.37 -1.89 2.56
C GLU A 140 5.52 -0.92 2.29
N CYS A 141 5.42 -0.10 1.24
CA CYS A 141 6.36 0.99 0.97
C CYS A 141 6.39 2.05 2.09
N ALA A 142 5.25 2.33 2.72
CA ALA A 142 5.18 3.24 3.86
C ALA A 142 5.65 2.58 5.17
N ARG A 143 5.49 1.25 5.30
CA ARG A 143 5.86 0.50 6.52
C ARG A 143 7.34 0.10 6.57
N LEU A 144 7.95 -0.25 5.42
CA LEU A 144 9.20 -1.00 5.36
C LEU A 144 10.25 -0.35 4.47
N ILE A 145 11.46 -0.14 5.01
CA ILE A 145 12.62 0.42 4.29
C ILE A 145 12.99 -0.45 3.06
N PRO A 146 13.08 -1.79 3.16
CA PRO A 146 13.41 -2.63 2.00
C PRO A 146 12.46 -2.46 0.82
N VAL A 147 11.15 -2.37 1.10
CA VAL A 147 10.13 -2.19 0.07
C VAL A 147 10.28 -0.80 -0.54
N HIS A 148 10.37 0.25 0.29
CA HIS A 148 10.56 1.62 -0.15
C HIS A 148 11.75 1.77 -1.12
N MET A 149 12.93 1.29 -0.72
CA MET A 149 14.14 1.42 -1.53
C MET A 149 14.00 0.71 -2.88
N GLN A 150 13.41 -0.49 -2.90
CA GLN A 150 13.22 -1.24 -4.14
C GLN A 150 12.18 -0.58 -5.05
N ILE A 151 11.08 -0.05 -4.52
CA ILE A 151 10.10 0.70 -5.33
C ILE A 151 10.73 1.98 -5.90
N LEU A 152 11.52 2.73 -5.13
CA LEU A 152 12.24 3.89 -5.66
C LEU A 152 13.24 3.50 -6.75
N GLY A 153 14.00 2.43 -6.54
CA GLY A 153 14.93 1.90 -7.55
C GLY A 153 14.21 1.53 -8.86
N LEU A 154 13.03 0.89 -8.74
CA LEU A 154 12.19 0.52 -9.87
C LEU A 154 11.67 1.75 -10.63
N LEU A 155 11.11 2.73 -9.91
CA LEU A 155 10.54 3.94 -10.53
C LEU A 155 11.61 4.83 -11.18
N ASN A 156 12.83 4.83 -10.66
CA ASN A 156 13.96 5.57 -11.23
C ASN A 156 14.71 4.78 -12.33
N GLY A 157 14.27 3.56 -12.66
CA GLY A 157 14.89 2.73 -13.69
C GLY A 157 16.26 2.15 -13.31
N LEU A 158 16.61 2.17 -12.01
CA LEU A 158 17.87 1.59 -11.50
C LEU A 158 17.80 0.07 -11.40
N ILE A 159 16.61 -0.48 -11.19
CA ILE A 159 16.34 -1.92 -11.26
C ILE A 159 15.14 -2.16 -12.16
N PRO A 160 15.18 -3.17 -13.04
CA PRO A 160 14.10 -3.41 -14.01
C PRO A 160 12.88 -4.09 -13.37
N THR A 161 13.10 -4.83 -12.27
CA THR A 161 12.06 -5.59 -11.57
C THR A 161 12.38 -5.69 -10.08
N VAL A 162 11.33 -5.87 -9.28
CA VAL A 162 11.38 -6.06 -7.83
C VAL A 162 10.84 -7.46 -7.49
N PRO A 163 11.69 -8.40 -7.06
CA PRO A 163 11.21 -9.73 -6.69
C PRO A 163 10.38 -9.65 -5.39
N LEU A 164 9.16 -10.19 -5.42
CA LEU A 164 8.24 -10.11 -4.28
C LEU A 164 8.55 -11.13 -3.18
N ALA A 165 9.09 -12.30 -3.54
CA ALA A 165 9.38 -13.37 -2.57
C ALA A 165 10.34 -12.91 -1.45
N PRO A 166 11.43 -12.17 -1.73
CA PRO A 166 12.27 -11.58 -0.69
C PRO A 166 11.57 -10.58 0.22
N LEU A 167 10.65 -9.79 -0.34
CA LEU A 167 9.90 -8.79 0.42
C LEU A 167 8.82 -9.45 1.29
N ALA A 168 8.33 -10.63 0.89
CA ALA A 168 7.30 -11.37 1.61
C ALA A 168 7.69 -11.65 3.07
N GLU A 169 8.95 -12.02 3.32
CA GLU A 169 9.44 -12.29 4.68
C GLU A 169 9.36 -11.04 5.58
N TYR A 170 9.65 -9.86 5.05
CA TYR A 170 9.52 -8.60 5.79
C TYR A 170 8.05 -8.21 6.00
N ILE A 171 7.24 -8.31 4.93
CA ILE A 171 5.82 -7.95 4.95
C ILE A 171 5.05 -8.81 5.96
N GLN A 172 5.23 -10.14 5.91
CA GLN A 172 4.53 -11.08 6.79
C GLN A 172 4.98 -10.97 8.26
N ASN A 173 6.17 -10.45 8.53
CA ASN A 173 6.70 -10.27 9.89
C ASN A 173 6.67 -8.82 10.37
N TRP A 174 5.96 -7.90 9.70
CA TRP A 174 5.95 -6.49 10.07
C TRP A 174 5.46 -6.25 11.52
N ASP A 175 4.48 -7.00 12.03
CA ASP A 175 4.04 -6.87 13.44
C ASP A 175 5.18 -7.19 14.44
N LYS A 176 6.07 -8.13 14.09
CA LYS A 176 7.25 -8.44 14.92
C LYS A 176 8.32 -7.36 14.76
N ALA A 177 8.58 -6.93 13.53
CA ALA A 177 9.60 -5.93 13.20
C ALA A 177 9.29 -4.58 13.87
N SER A 178 8.02 -4.15 13.81
CA SER A 178 7.55 -2.87 14.34
C SER A 178 7.66 -2.76 15.87
N LYS A 179 7.77 -3.89 16.58
CA LYS A 179 8.02 -3.98 18.03
C LYS A 179 9.51 -4.04 18.39
N GLY A 180 10.42 -3.71 17.45
CA GLY A 180 11.86 -3.59 17.68
C GLY A 180 12.63 -4.91 17.69
N LYS A 181 12.07 -5.99 17.13
CA LYS A 181 12.79 -7.27 17.01
C LYS A 181 13.75 -7.24 15.82
N ASP A 182 14.96 -7.76 16.04
CA ASP A 182 15.99 -7.91 15.00
C ASP A 182 15.50 -8.84 13.88
N MET A 183 15.27 -8.26 12.71
CA MET A 183 14.78 -8.96 11.54
C MET A 183 15.87 -9.74 10.79
N MET A 184 17.16 -9.57 11.14
CA MET A 184 18.25 -10.33 10.52
C MET A 184 18.13 -11.84 10.75
N ARG A 185 17.44 -12.28 11.82
CA ARG A 185 17.22 -13.71 12.12
C ARG A 185 16.03 -14.33 11.39
N GLN A 186 15.16 -13.50 10.82
CA GLN A 186 13.91 -13.95 10.19
C GLN A 186 13.92 -13.81 8.67
N VAL A 187 14.96 -13.18 8.11
CA VAL A 187 15.15 -13.04 6.67
C VAL A 187 16.36 -13.85 6.23
N GLY A 188 16.19 -14.63 5.16
CA GLY A 188 17.24 -15.47 4.59
C GLY A 188 18.51 -14.66 4.26
N PRO A 189 19.73 -15.20 4.47
CA PRO A 189 20.99 -14.46 4.32
C PRO A 189 21.14 -13.70 2.99
N ASN A 190 20.63 -14.28 1.90
CA ASN A 190 20.73 -13.76 0.54
C ASN A 190 19.71 -12.63 0.23
N LEU A 191 18.80 -12.35 1.16
CA LEU A 191 17.67 -11.43 1.00
C LEU A 191 17.73 -10.27 2.02
N ARG A 192 18.80 -10.22 2.81
CA ARG A 192 19.04 -9.20 3.82
C ARG A 192 19.39 -7.87 3.15
N VAL A 193 18.66 -6.82 3.50
CA VAL A 193 19.02 -5.44 3.11
C VAL A 193 19.85 -4.76 4.21
N GLY A 194 20.49 -5.52 5.12
CA GLY A 194 21.40 -4.99 6.14
C GLY A 194 20.77 -4.19 7.28
N PHE A 195 19.44 -4.07 7.34
CA PHE A 195 18.77 -3.31 8.40
C PHE A 195 18.46 -4.16 9.64
N ARG A 196 18.94 -3.72 10.80
CA ARG A 196 18.59 -4.28 12.12
C ARG A 196 17.12 -3.98 12.50
N ASP A 197 16.64 -2.80 12.12
CA ASP A 197 15.24 -2.38 12.19
C ASP A 197 14.81 -1.94 10.78
N PRO A 198 14.06 -2.78 10.03
CA PRO A 198 13.65 -2.46 8.67
C PRO A 198 12.36 -1.63 8.63
N THR A 199 11.83 -1.17 9.77
CA THR A 199 10.54 -0.47 9.83
C THR A 199 10.69 1.04 9.74
N ILE A 200 9.89 1.66 8.87
CA ILE A 200 9.71 3.11 8.79
C ILE A 200 8.65 3.53 9.80
N LEU A 201 7.53 2.80 9.81
CA LEU A 201 6.42 3.03 10.73
C LEU A 201 6.33 1.88 11.73
N LYS A 202 6.54 2.23 13.00
CA LYS A 202 6.31 1.34 14.14
C LYS A 202 4.83 1.28 14.48
N ARG A 203 4.38 0.15 15.03
CA ARG A 203 3.05 -0.02 15.62
C ARG A 203 3.06 0.50 17.05
#